data_AF-X0RUG8-F1
#
_entry.id   AF-X0RUG8-F1
#
_cell.length_a   1.000
_cell.length_b   1.000
_cell.length_c   1.000
_cell.angle_alpha   90.00
_cell.angle_beta   90.00
_cell.angle_gamma   90.00
#
_symmetry.space_group_name_H-M   'P 1'
#
loop_
_entity.id
_entity.type
_entity.pdbx_description
1 polymer ?
#
loop_
_entity_poly.entity_id
_entity_poly.type
_entity_poly.pdbx_seq_one_letter_code
_entity_poly.pdbx_strand_id
1 'polypeptide(L)'
;MNKQAKSDNNRWALYVGPAVAAALGLVLYKSAKLPPAACWTAAITTWCGLWWIFEPISIPATSILPFALFPLLGVMDHKQVATGYGHSIVLLFLGGFMLAKALEKSGAHRRLAILMIRAVGGKGGRRLVLGFMLAAALLSMWISNTATTLMLLPVAMAVLEQLNEGQRKSLAIPLMLSLAYAASIGGIGTPIGTPPNALFMGIYEQTTGTMISFAGWMKLALPVVFIMFPISWLWLTRKLGKAQPIKLPVLGPWRTEERRVMIVFVLTAAAWIFRKDPSGGWSGLINAPGVGDSTVALVAVMALFVWPNGHGNNLLDWKTAKKIPWGILL
;
A
#
# COMPACT_ATOMS: atom_id res chain seq x y z
N MET A 1 7.70 -6.06 -19.83
CA MET A 1 8.72 -7.12 -19.57
C MET A 1 8.04 -8.25 -18.81
N ASN A 2 8.12 -9.46 -19.35
CA ASN A 2 7.35 -10.62 -18.92
C ASN A 2 7.93 -11.18 -17.60
N LYS A 3 7.14 -11.29 -16.52
CA LYS A 3 7.61 -11.84 -15.22
C LYS A 3 8.23 -13.24 -15.37
N GLN A 4 7.78 -14.01 -16.36
CA GLN A 4 8.27 -15.34 -16.68
C GLN A 4 9.75 -15.37 -17.13
N ALA A 5 10.22 -14.35 -17.86
CA ALA A 5 11.62 -14.31 -18.32
C ALA A 5 12.62 -13.96 -17.20
N LYS A 6 12.16 -13.31 -16.11
CA LYS A 6 12.99 -13.02 -14.91
C LYS A 6 13.23 -14.27 -14.06
N SER A 7 12.27 -15.20 -14.05
CA SER A 7 12.31 -16.45 -13.27
C SER A 7 13.48 -17.36 -13.68
N ASP A 8 13.76 -17.48 -14.99
CA ASP A 8 14.80 -18.40 -15.44
C ASP A 8 16.23 -17.90 -15.18
N ASN A 9 16.45 -16.59 -15.19
CA ASN A 9 17.78 -16.00 -15.00
C ASN A 9 18.26 -16.01 -13.54
N ASN A 10 17.34 -16.19 -12.58
CA ASN A 10 17.65 -16.15 -11.15
C ASN A 10 17.61 -17.53 -10.49
N ARG A 11 17.42 -18.62 -11.25
CA ARG A 11 17.38 -19.99 -10.71
C ARG A 11 18.62 -20.40 -9.93
N TRP A 12 19.78 -19.81 -10.23
CA TRP A 12 21.01 -20.04 -9.46
C TRP A 12 20.83 -19.69 -7.98
N ALA A 13 20.03 -18.65 -7.67
CA ALA A 13 19.79 -18.22 -6.29
C ALA A 13 18.96 -19.23 -5.49
N LEU A 14 18.22 -20.14 -6.14
CA LEU A 14 17.55 -21.27 -5.47
C LEU A 14 18.56 -22.15 -4.72
N TYR A 15 19.75 -22.33 -5.27
CA TYR A 15 20.79 -23.18 -4.70
C TYR A 15 21.77 -22.35 -3.86
N VAL A 16 22.14 -21.16 -4.35
CA VAL A 16 23.11 -20.30 -3.64
C VAL A 16 22.55 -19.74 -2.33
N GLY A 17 21.26 -19.40 -2.27
CA GLY A 17 20.61 -18.94 -1.04
C GLY A 17 20.82 -19.91 0.15
N PRO A 18 20.33 -21.16 0.05
CA PRO A 18 20.54 -22.16 1.09
C PRO A 18 22.02 -22.48 1.34
N ALA A 19 22.86 -22.53 0.30
CA ALA A 19 24.29 -22.82 0.46
C ALA A 19 25.01 -21.74 1.29
N VAL A 20 24.76 -20.46 0.99
CA VAL A 20 25.33 -19.33 1.74
C VAL A 20 24.78 -19.29 3.16
N ALA A 21 23.49 -19.55 3.34
CA ALA A 21 22.86 -19.65 4.66
C ALA A 21 23.50 -20.75 5.53
N ALA A 22 23.69 -21.95 4.96
CA ALA A 22 24.34 -23.06 5.65
C ALA A 22 25.80 -22.75 5.99
N ALA A 23 26.54 -22.15 5.06
CA ALA A 23 27.92 -21.73 5.29
C ALA A 23 28.01 -20.70 6.43
N LEU A 24 27.13 -19.69 6.45
CA LEU A 24 27.06 -18.72 7.53
C LEU A 24 26.73 -19.37 8.87
N GLY A 25 25.71 -20.23 8.92
CA GLY A 25 25.33 -20.94 10.14
C GLY A 25 26.48 -21.79 10.70
N LEU A 26 27.23 -22.48 9.83
CA LEU A 26 28.42 -23.25 10.21
C LEU A 26 29.55 -22.38 10.74
N VAL A 27 29.82 -21.24 10.11
CA VAL A 27 30.83 -20.28 10.57
C VAL A 27 30.46 -19.71 11.94
N LEU A 28 29.21 -19.33 12.15
CA LEU A 28 28.74 -18.81 13.44
C LEU A 28 28.80 -19.87 14.55
N TYR A 29 28.49 -21.13 14.22
CA TYR A 29 28.57 -22.23 15.18
C TYR A 29 30.01 -22.59 15.53
N LYS A 30 30.88 -22.79 14.53
CA LYS A 30 32.26 -23.27 14.75
C LYS A 30 33.20 -22.17 15.21
N SER A 31 33.15 -20.99 14.58
CA SER A 31 34.12 -19.93 14.82
C SER A 31 33.68 -18.98 15.93
N ALA A 32 32.40 -18.57 15.92
CA ALA A 32 31.87 -17.62 16.91
C ALA A 32 31.29 -18.30 18.16
N LYS A 33 31.17 -19.65 18.18
CA LYS A 33 30.64 -20.45 19.29
C LYS A 33 29.28 -19.95 19.80
N LEU A 34 28.43 -19.45 18.90
CA LEU A 34 27.10 -18.97 19.24
C LEU A 34 26.13 -20.14 19.51
N PRO A 35 25.06 -19.91 20.30
CA PRO A 35 24.03 -20.91 20.53
C PRO A 35 23.40 -21.40 19.21
N PRO A 36 23.05 -22.70 19.07
CA PRO A 36 22.50 -23.26 17.83
C PRO A 36 21.28 -22.50 17.30
N ALA A 37 20.39 -22.05 18.19
CA ALA A 37 19.23 -21.26 17.80
C ALA A 37 19.61 -19.94 17.09
N ALA A 38 20.62 -19.22 17.59
CA ALA A 38 21.10 -17.99 16.97
C ALA A 38 21.71 -18.24 15.57
N CYS A 39 22.47 -19.34 15.42
CA CYS A 39 23.04 -19.74 14.14
C CYS A 39 21.97 -20.08 13.10
N TRP A 40 20.93 -20.84 13.49
CA TRP A 40 19.81 -21.17 12.60
C TRP A 40 18.98 -19.93 12.25
N THR A 41 18.72 -19.04 13.20
CA THR A 41 18.04 -17.77 12.94
C THR A 41 18.79 -16.94 11.91
N ALA A 42 20.11 -16.79 12.06
CA ALA A 42 20.93 -16.06 11.10
C ALA A 42 20.92 -16.72 9.71
N ALA A 43 21.10 -18.04 9.65
CA ALA A 43 21.06 -18.80 8.39
C ALA A 43 19.72 -18.62 7.65
N ILE A 44 18.60 -18.83 8.34
CA ILE A 44 17.26 -18.68 7.75
C ILE A 44 17.00 -17.24 7.31
N THR A 45 17.43 -16.26 8.11
CA THR A 45 17.31 -14.83 7.77
C THR A 45 18.12 -14.49 6.51
N THR A 46 19.35 -14.98 6.41
CA THR A 46 20.19 -14.81 5.21
C THR A 46 19.59 -15.49 3.99
N TRP A 47 19.04 -16.69 4.14
CA TRP A 47 18.32 -17.37 3.06
C TRP A 47 17.15 -16.51 2.58
N CYS A 48 16.28 -16.07 3.49
CA CYS A 48 15.13 -15.23 3.14
C CYS A 48 15.60 -13.93 2.46
N GLY A 49 16.62 -13.27 3.00
CA GLY A 49 17.19 -12.04 2.44
C GLY A 49 17.70 -12.23 1.00
N LEU A 50 18.47 -13.28 0.73
CA LEU A 50 18.95 -13.57 -0.62
C LEU A 50 17.80 -13.88 -1.58
N TRP A 51 16.80 -14.65 -1.14
CA TRP A 51 15.64 -14.95 -1.97
C TRP A 51 14.71 -13.75 -2.17
N TRP A 52 14.61 -12.81 -1.24
CA TRP A 52 13.87 -11.56 -1.44
C TRP A 52 14.61 -10.59 -2.36
N ILE A 53 15.95 -10.55 -2.33
CA ILE A 53 16.77 -9.70 -3.20
C ILE A 53 16.77 -10.22 -4.65
N PHE A 54 16.99 -11.52 -4.83
CA PHE A 54 17.13 -12.12 -6.16
C PHE A 54 15.82 -12.69 -6.72
N GLU A 55 14.76 -12.76 -5.92
CA GLU A 55 13.43 -13.25 -6.31
C GLU A 55 13.45 -14.55 -7.16
N PRO A 56 14.17 -15.64 -6.76
CA PRO A 56 14.14 -16.89 -7.51
C PRO A 56 12.77 -17.59 -7.44
N ILE A 57 12.01 -17.31 -6.38
CA ILE A 57 10.59 -17.61 -6.22
C ILE A 57 9.86 -16.35 -5.74
N SER A 58 8.52 -16.37 -5.70
CA SER A 58 7.74 -15.22 -5.24
C SER A 58 8.02 -14.89 -3.77
N ILE A 59 8.12 -13.59 -3.45
CA ILE A 59 8.32 -13.05 -2.09
C ILE A 59 7.46 -13.76 -1.02
N PRO A 60 6.14 -13.99 -1.21
CA PRO A 60 5.30 -14.64 -0.19
C PRO A 60 5.67 -16.11 0.05
N ALA A 61 6.16 -16.81 -0.98
CA ALA A 61 6.62 -18.19 -0.85
C ALA A 61 7.92 -18.26 -0.05
N THR A 62 8.84 -17.31 -0.27
CA THR A 62 10.03 -17.14 0.57
C THR A 62 9.64 -16.84 2.01
N SER A 63 8.62 -16.00 2.24
CA SER A 63 8.12 -15.66 3.58
C SER A 63 7.56 -16.86 4.36
N ILE A 64 7.32 -18.03 3.74
CA ILE A 64 6.88 -19.25 4.44
C ILE A 64 8.08 -20.02 5.04
N LEU A 65 9.31 -19.78 4.56
CA LEU A 65 10.50 -20.50 5.05
C LEU A 65 10.66 -20.44 6.57
N PRO A 66 10.55 -19.28 7.25
CA PRO A 66 10.71 -19.23 8.70
C PRO A 66 9.66 -20.07 9.45
N PHE A 67 8.41 -20.08 8.97
CA PHE A 67 7.33 -20.90 9.54
C PHE A 67 7.64 -22.39 9.47
N ALA A 68 8.20 -22.86 8.36
CA ALA A 68 8.56 -24.25 8.19
C ALA A 68 9.84 -24.62 8.96
N LEU A 69 10.86 -23.77 8.90
CA LEU A 69 12.22 -24.12 9.35
C LEU A 69 12.47 -23.87 10.84
N PHE A 70 11.90 -22.83 11.45
CA PHE A 70 12.13 -22.55 12.87
C PHE A 70 11.69 -23.69 13.80
N PRO A 71 10.52 -24.32 13.63
CA PRO A 71 10.12 -25.46 14.46
C PRO A 71 10.97 -26.70 14.20
N LEU A 72 11.30 -26.99 12.93
CA LEU A 72 12.09 -28.15 12.55
C LEU A 72 13.51 -28.10 13.11
N LEU A 73 14.08 -26.90 13.23
CA LEU A 73 15.45 -26.69 13.71
C LEU A 73 15.52 -26.35 15.21
N GLY A 74 14.39 -26.41 15.92
CA GLY A 74 14.32 -26.18 17.37
C GLY A 74 14.56 -24.72 17.79
N VAL A 75 14.31 -23.75 16.89
CA VAL A 75 14.49 -22.32 17.17
C VAL A 75 13.29 -21.75 17.93
N MET A 76 12.07 -22.05 17.45
CA MET A 76 10.79 -21.60 18.03
C MET A 76 9.72 -22.66 17.76
N ASP A 77 8.73 -22.79 18.62
CA ASP A 77 7.60 -23.69 18.36
C ASP A 77 6.63 -23.12 17.31
N HIS A 78 5.78 -23.98 16.73
CA HIS A 78 4.84 -23.58 15.68
C HIS A 78 3.84 -22.49 16.12
N LYS A 79 3.48 -22.41 17.42
CA LYS A 79 2.56 -21.38 17.93
C LYS A 79 3.26 -20.03 18.00
N GLN A 80 4.49 -20.02 18.49
CA GLN A 80 5.31 -18.81 18.54
C GLN A 80 5.53 -18.26 17.13
N VAL A 81 5.84 -19.09 16.14
CA VAL A 81 6.03 -18.61 14.77
C VAL A 81 4.70 -18.15 14.15
N ALA A 82 3.58 -18.82 14.44
CA ALA A 82 2.25 -18.41 13.98
C ALA A 82 1.81 -17.01 14.45
N THR A 83 2.25 -16.55 15.63
CA THR A 83 1.91 -15.20 16.10
C THR A 83 2.42 -14.09 15.19
N GLY A 84 3.49 -14.32 14.42
CA GLY A 84 3.98 -13.35 13.42
C GLY A 84 3.00 -13.16 12.26
N TYR A 85 2.40 -14.25 11.77
CA TYR A 85 1.44 -14.23 10.65
C TYR A 85 0.04 -13.79 11.08
N GLY A 86 -0.30 -13.97 12.36
CA GLY A 86 -1.55 -13.51 12.96
C GLY A 86 -1.49 -12.11 13.58
N HIS A 87 -0.44 -11.33 13.30
CA HIS A 87 -0.23 -10.03 13.96
C HIS A 87 -1.36 -9.03 13.63
N SER A 88 -1.66 -8.14 14.59
CA SER A 88 -2.72 -7.11 14.44
C SER A 88 -2.53 -6.25 13.18
N ILE A 89 -1.28 -6.00 12.80
CA ILE A 89 -0.93 -5.24 11.60
C ILE A 89 -1.32 -5.94 10.28
N VAL A 90 -1.22 -7.28 10.25
CA VAL A 90 -1.66 -8.09 9.10
C VAL A 90 -3.18 -7.96 8.95
N LEU A 91 -3.92 -7.98 10.06
CA LEU A 91 -5.36 -7.77 10.07
C LEU A 91 -5.75 -6.34 9.65
N LEU A 92 -4.96 -5.33 10.03
CA LEU A 92 -5.15 -3.95 9.57
C LEU A 92 -5.01 -3.86 8.04
N PHE A 93 -3.98 -4.48 7.46
CA PHE A 93 -3.80 -4.53 6.01
C PHE A 93 -4.92 -5.28 5.30
N LEU A 94 -5.36 -6.41 5.86
CA LEU A 94 -6.49 -7.17 5.33
C LEU A 94 -7.73 -6.27 5.19
N GLY A 95 -8.07 -5.55 6.26
CA GLY A 95 -9.19 -4.61 6.25
C GLY A 95 -8.99 -3.44 5.28
N GLY A 96 -7.78 -2.85 5.25
CA GLY A 96 -7.41 -1.79 4.32
C GLY A 96 -7.53 -2.21 2.84
N PHE A 97 -7.05 -3.40 2.48
CA PHE A 97 -7.18 -3.92 1.11
C PHE A 97 -8.62 -4.24 0.73
N MET A 98 -9.44 -4.73 1.66
CA MET A 98 -10.87 -4.93 1.44
C MET A 98 -11.61 -3.60 1.21
N LEU A 99 -11.30 -2.57 2.01
CA LEU A 99 -11.82 -1.21 1.81
C LEU A 99 -11.42 -0.64 0.45
N ALA A 100 -10.13 -0.75 0.09
CA ALA A 100 -9.62 -0.32 -1.20
C ALA A 100 -10.33 -1.06 -2.36
N LYS A 101 -10.56 -2.37 -2.23
CA LYS A 101 -11.27 -3.16 -3.26
C LYS A 101 -12.75 -2.80 -3.37
N ALA A 102 -13.43 -2.45 -2.29
CA ALA A 102 -14.80 -1.93 -2.36
C ALA A 102 -14.85 -0.56 -3.07
N LEU A 103 -13.87 0.31 -2.78
CA LEU A 103 -13.73 1.60 -3.46
C LEU A 103 -13.42 1.43 -4.96
N GLU A 104 -12.62 0.42 -5.32
CA GLU A 104 -12.36 0.01 -6.69
C GLU A 104 -13.64 -0.48 -7.39
N LYS A 105 -14.34 -1.46 -6.78
CA LYS A 105 -15.56 -2.08 -7.31
C LYS A 105 -16.68 -1.07 -7.58
N SER A 106 -16.87 -0.10 -6.69
CA SER A 106 -17.89 0.94 -6.85
C SER A 106 -17.56 1.95 -7.95
N GLY A 107 -16.28 2.09 -8.35
CA GLY A 107 -15.83 3.14 -9.26
C GLY A 107 -15.65 4.51 -8.60
N ALA A 108 -15.87 4.62 -7.29
CA ALA A 108 -15.76 5.88 -6.56
C ALA A 108 -14.32 6.47 -6.61
N HIS A 109 -13.30 5.61 -6.55
CA HIS A 109 -11.89 5.99 -6.74
C HIS A 109 -11.64 6.74 -8.07
N ARG A 110 -12.19 6.27 -9.19
CA ARG A 110 -12.08 6.92 -10.52
C ARG A 110 -12.78 8.28 -10.53
N ARG A 111 -13.93 8.39 -9.89
CA ARG A 111 -14.65 9.66 -9.76
C ARG A 111 -13.83 10.67 -8.95
N LEU A 112 -13.27 10.25 -7.81
CA LEU A 112 -12.43 11.10 -6.98
C LEU A 112 -11.20 11.61 -7.75
N ALA A 113 -10.54 10.75 -8.54
CA ALA A 113 -9.46 11.17 -9.42
C ALA A 113 -9.88 12.27 -10.39
N ILE A 114 -10.99 12.08 -11.13
CA ILE A 114 -11.47 13.06 -12.11
C ILE A 114 -11.87 14.37 -11.42
N LEU A 115 -12.47 14.32 -10.23
CA LEU A 115 -12.78 15.51 -9.44
C LEU A 115 -11.52 16.31 -9.10
N MET A 116 -10.46 15.65 -8.63
CA MET A 116 -9.18 16.30 -8.32
C MET A 116 -8.51 16.91 -9.56
N ILE A 117 -8.51 16.17 -10.68
CA ILE A 117 -7.96 16.67 -11.95
C ILE A 117 -8.77 17.87 -12.43
N ARG A 118 -10.10 17.88 -12.29
CA ARG A 118 -10.95 19.01 -12.69
C ARG A 118 -10.79 20.24 -11.78
N ALA A 119 -10.60 20.04 -10.48
CA ALA A 119 -10.43 21.11 -9.53
C ALA A 119 -9.21 22.00 -9.85
N VAL A 120 -8.13 21.40 -10.38
CA VAL A 120 -6.85 22.11 -10.55
C VAL A 120 -6.37 22.14 -12.01
N GLY A 121 -6.68 21.13 -12.83
CA GLY A 121 -6.02 20.83 -14.11
C GLY A 121 -6.47 21.60 -15.34
N GLY A 122 -7.56 22.39 -15.28
CA GLY A 122 -8.19 22.97 -16.48
C GLY A 122 -7.45 24.15 -17.14
N LYS A 123 -6.38 24.69 -16.54
CA LYS A 123 -5.77 25.97 -16.94
C LYS A 123 -4.27 25.87 -17.29
N GLY A 124 -3.84 24.76 -17.90
CA GLY A 124 -2.51 24.60 -18.52
C GLY A 124 -1.69 23.38 -18.06
N GLY A 125 -0.58 23.10 -18.75
CA GLY A 125 0.16 21.83 -18.63
C GLY A 125 0.71 21.53 -17.25
N ARG A 126 1.31 22.52 -16.57
CA ARG A 126 1.80 22.35 -15.19
C ARG A 126 0.68 22.06 -14.19
N ARG A 127 -0.47 22.72 -14.38
CA ARG A 127 -1.66 22.54 -13.53
C ARG A 127 -2.35 21.21 -13.79
N LEU A 128 -2.35 20.76 -15.03
CA LEU A 128 -2.82 19.42 -15.38
C LEU A 128 -1.99 18.35 -14.66
N VAL A 129 -0.65 18.45 -14.75
CA VAL A 129 0.24 17.55 -13.99
C VAL A 129 -0.05 17.64 -12.50
N LEU A 130 -0.24 18.84 -11.95
CA LEU A 130 -0.62 19.01 -10.53
C LEU A 130 -1.91 18.27 -10.19
N GLY A 131 -2.95 18.38 -11.03
CA GLY A 131 -4.22 17.68 -10.84
C GLY A 131 -4.07 16.16 -10.83
N PHE A 132 -3.29 15.61 -11.75
CA PHE A 132 -2.98 14.17 -11.79
C PHE A 132 -2.11 13.73 -10.60
N MET A 133 -1.14 14.54 -10.20
CA MET A 133 -0.31 14.27 -9.02
C MET A 133 -1.15 14.28 -7.75
N LEU A 134 -2.04 15.26 -7.56
CA LEU A 134 -2.94 15.32 -6.40
C LEU A 134 -3.87 14.11 -6.36
N ALA A 135 -4.47 13.76 -7.51
CA ALA A 135 -5.28 12.56 -7.63
C ALA A 135 -4.49 11.29 -7.26
N ALA A 136 -3.27 11.15 -7.78
CA ALA A 136 -2.41 10.01 -7.48
C ALA A 136 -2.03 9.97 -6.00
N ALA A 137 -1.53 11.06 -5.44
CA ALA A 137 -1.07 11.10 -4.05
C ALA A 137 -2.21 10.81 -3.07
N LEU A 138 -3.36 11.44 -3.24
CA LEU A 138 -4.51 11.26 -2.35
C LEU A 138 -5.11 9.85 -2.46
N LEU A 139 -5.23 9.28 -3.65
CA LEU A 139 -5.72 7.91 -3.80
C LEU A 139 -4.72 6.89 -3.26
N SER A 140 -3.42 7.12 -3.46
CA SER A 140 -2.37 6.22 -2.99
C SER A 140 -2.19 6.20 -1.48
N MET A 141 -2.74 7.18 -0.76
CA MET A 141 -2.84 7.11 0.70
C MET A 141 -3.76 5.99 1.18
N TRP A 142 -4.65 5.45 0.33
CA TRP A 142 -5.67 4.50 0.78
C TRP A 142 -5.82 3.27 -0.12
N ILE A 143 -5.22 3.32 -1.30
CA ILE A 143 -5.11 2.27 -2.28
C ILE A 143 -3.62 1.96 -2.46
N SER A 144 -3.25 0.88 -3.15
CA SER A 144 -1.85 0.63 -3.48
C SER A 144 -1.30 1.58 -4.54
N ASN A 145 -0.02 1.93 -4.42
CA ASN A 145 0.72 2.78 -5.38
C ASN A 145 0.59 2.26 -6.82
N THR A 146 0.73 0.95 -7.01
CA THR A 146 0.62 0.30 -8.30
C THR A 146 -0.80 0.41 -8.86
N ALA A 147 -1.84 0.11 -8.06
CA ALA A 147 -3.22 0.19 -8.53
C ALA A 147 -3.62 1.63 -8.87
N THR A 148 -3.22 2.61 -8.04
CA THR A 148 -3.45 4.03 -8.29
C THR A 148 -2.82 4.49 -9.60
N THR A 149 -1.57 4.10 -9.84
CA THR A 149 -0.85 4.43 -11.09
C THR A 149 -1.52 3.81 -12.30
N LEU A 150 -1.83 2.51 -12.25
CA LEU A 150 -2.48 1.78 -13.35
C LEU A 150 -3.88 2.30 -13.64
N MET A 151 -4.62 2.77 -12.62
CA MET A 151 -5.94 3.37 -12.79
C MET A 151 -5.86 4.74 -13.49
N LEU A 152 -4.89 5.58 -13.11
CA LEU A 152 -4.73 6.92 -13.68
C LEU A 152 -4.09 6.90 -15.08
N LEU A 153 -3.31 5.87 -15.39
CA LEU A 153 -2.59 5.74 -16.64
C LEU A 153 -3.51 5.85 -17.88
N PRO A 154 -4.62 5.09 -18.00
CA PRO A 154 -5.56 5.26 -19.11
C PRO A 154 -6.14 6.67 -19.22
N VAL A 155 -6.42 7.33 -18.08
CA VAL A 155 -6.98 8.69 -18.05
C VAL A 155 -5.94 9.70 -18.54
N ALA A 156 -4.68 9.54 -18.12
CA ALA A 156 -3.58 10.37 -18.59
C ALA A 156 -3.31 10.15 -20.09
N MET A 157 -3.37 8.91 -20.57
CA MET A 157 -3.24 8.60 -22.00
C MET A 157 -4.35 9.24 -22.84
N ALA A 158 -5.61 9.12 -22.42
CA ALA A 158 -6.75 9.75 -23.10
C ALA A 158 -6.65 11.29 -23.15
N VAL A 159 -5.97 11.90 -22.17
CA VAL A 159 -5.67 13.34 -22.19
C VAL A 159 -4.54 13.67 -23.17
N LEU A 160 -3.49 12.85 -23.22
CA LEU A 160 -2.36 13.03 -24.14
C LEU A 160 -2.76 12.86 -25.61
N GLU A 161 -3.75 12.01 -25.90
CA GLU A 161 -4.27 11.77 -27.25
C GLU A 161 -5.06 12.95 -27.83
N GLN A 162 -5.54 13.86 -26.99
CA GLN A 162 -6.21 15.10 -27.42
C GLN A 162 -5.22 16.21 -27.84
N LEU A 163 -3.92 15.99 -27.66
CA LEU A 163 -2.88 16.99 -27.91
C LEU A 163 -2.19 16.76 -29.25
N ASN A 164 -1.77 17.85 -29.89
CA ASN A 164 -0.92 17.79 -31.08
C ASN A 164 0.43 17.14 -30.75
N GLU A 165 1.11 16.57 -31.76
CA GLU A 165 2.31 15.74 -31.55
C GLU A 165 3.41 16.41 -30.71
N GLY A 166 3.72 17.69 -30.99
CA GLY A 166 4.72 18.44 -30.22
C GLY A 166 4.35 18.63 -28.75
N GLN A 167 3.07 18.93 -28.46
CA GLN A 167 2.56 19.07 -27.10
C GLN A 167 2.58 17.73 -26.37
N ARG A 168 2.12 16.66 -27.05
CA ARG A 168 2.15 15.29 -26.52
C ARG A 168 3.56 14.87 -26.12
N LYS A 169 4.56 15.07 -26.98
CA LYS A 169 5.97 14.75 -26.67
C LYS A 169 6.48 15.51 -25.44
N SER A 170 6.15 16.80 -25.31
CA SER A 170 6.59 17.60 -24.17
C SER A 170 5.92 17.22 -22.85
N LEU A 171 4.66 16.76 -22.87
CA LEU A 171 3.86 16.49 -21.67
C LEU A 171 3.88 15.02 -21.23
N ALA A 172 4.02 14.07 -22.15
CA ALA A 172 3.89 12.64 -21.85
C ALA A 172 4.88 12.19 -20.78
N ILE A 173 6.17 12.49 -20.94
CA ILE A 173 7.21 12.06 -19.99
C ILE A 173 6.98 12.69 -18.61
N PRO A 174 6.84 14.04 -18.47
CA PRO A 174 6.55 14.65 -17.18
C PRO A 174 5.30 14.11 -16.51
N LEU A 175 4.21 13.91 -17.26
CA LEU A 175 2.94 13.43 -16.71
C LEU A 175 3.06 12.00 -16.19
N MET A 176 3.68 11.10 -16.95
CA MET A 176 3.84 9.69 -16.56
C MET A 176 4.77 9.52 -15.36
N LEU A 177 5.90 10.23 -15.34
CA LEU A 177 6.80 10.24 -14.18
C LEU A 177 6.11 10.83 -12.95
N SER A 178 5.36 11.93 -13.13
CA SER A 178 4.63 12.58 -12.05
C SER A 178 3.58 11.68 -11.42
N LEU A 179 2.89 10.84 -12.21
CA LEU A 179 1.98 9.83 -11.67
C LEU A 179 2.71 8.82 -10.79
N ALA A 180 3.83 8.27 -11.27
CA ALA A 180 4.59 7.27 -10.52
C ALA A 180 5.16 7.84 -9.22
N TYR A 181 5.77 9.02 -9.26
CA TYR A 181 6.31 9.68 -8.07
C TYR A 181 5.21 10.11 -7.10
N ALA A 182 4.12 10.71 -7.58
CA ALA A 182 3.04 11.16 -6.71
C ALA A 182 2.32 10.00 -6.02
N ALA A 183 2.09 8.88 -6.71
CA ALA A 183 1.55 7.68 -6.07
C ALA A 183 2.51 7.18 -4.97
N SER A 184 3.80 7.14 -5.24
CA SER A 184 4.81 6.69 -4.27
C SER A 184 4.90 7.60 -3.05
N ILE A 185 4.89 8.93 -3.26
CA ILE A 185 4.88 9.94 -2.20
C ILE A 185 3.58 9.86 -1.39
N GLY A 186 2.43 9.75 -2.06
CA GLY A 186 1.13 9.63 -1.40
C GLY A 186 1.04 8.42 -0.48
N GLY A 187 1.57 7.27 -0.90
CA GLY A 187 1.57 6.04 -0.11
C GLY A 187 2.30 6.15 1.24
N ILE A 188 3.17 7.15 1.43
CA ILE A 188 3.84 7.42 2.71
C ILE A 188 2.85 7.98 3.74
N GLY A 189 1.82 8.71 3.28
CA GLY A 189 0.97 9.54 4.14
C GLY A 189 0.12 8.80 5.18
N THR A 190 -0.14 7.51 5.00
CA THR A 190 -0.94 6.70 5.94
C THR A 190 -0.31 5.32 6.18
N PRO A 191 -0.66 4.64 7.28
CA PRO A 191 -0.19 3.27 7.54
C PRO A 191 -0.52 2.25 6.45
N ILE A 192 -1.68 2.39 5.80
CA ILE A 192 -2.18 1.40 4.82
C ILE A 192 -1.72 1.69 3.38
N GLY A 193 -1.10 2.84 3.12
CA GLY A 193 -0.68 3.23 1.78
C GLY A 193 0.41 2.32 1.19
N THR A 194 1.35 1.84 2.02
CA THR A 194 2.40 0.91 1.58
C THR A 194 2.85 -0.05 2.69
N PRO A 195 3.21 -1.31 2.38
CA PRO A 195 3.66 -2.32 3.36
C PRO A 195 4.76 -1.87 4.33
N PRO A 196 5.82 -1.14 3.91
CA PRO A 196 6.88 -0.69 4.80
C PRO A 196 6.40 0.17 5.97
N ASN A 197 5.35 0.99 5.79
CA ASN A 197 4.86 1.88 6.85
C ASN A 197 4.34 1.09 8.04
N ALA A 198 3.43 0.16 7.76
CA ALA A 198 2.82 -0.64 8.81
C ALA A 198 3.77 -1.73 9.33
N LEU A 199 4.68 -2.27 8.50
CA LEU A 199 5.77 -3.14 8.99
C LEU A 199 6.63 -2.39 10.02
N PHE A 200 7.01 -1.14 9.73
CA PHE A 200 7.72 -0.31 10.71
C PHE A 200 6.90 -0.13 11.98
N MET A 201 5.61 0.20 11.88
CA MET A 201 4.77 0.38 13.07
C MET A 201 4.70 -0.88 13.93
N GLY A 202 4.59 -2.06 13.31
CA GLY A 202 4.58 -3.34 14.02
C GLY A 202 5.91 -3.66 14.70
N ILE A 203 7.03 -3.49 13.99
CA ILE A 203 8.37 -3.72 14.57
C ILE A 203 8.66 -2.70 15.68
N TYR A 204 8.27 -1.44 15.48
CA TYR A 204 8.42 -0.38 16.46
C TYR A 204 7.69 -0.74 17.74
N GLU A 205 6.40 -1.11 17.66
CA GLU A 205 5.62 -1.56 18.82
C GLU A 205 6.27 -2.74 19.55
N GLN A 206 6.74 -3.75 18.80
CA GLN A 206 7.41 -4.92 19.39
C GLN A 206 8.72 -4.56 20.10
N THR A 207 9.46 -3.58 19.59
CA THR A 207 10.79 -3.22 20.10
C THR A 207 10.71 -2.23 21.27
N THR A 208 9.79 -1.26 21.20
CA THR A 208 9.69 -0.17 22.19
C THR A 208 8.58 -0.38 23.21
N GLY A 209 7.64 -1.29 22.95
CA GLY A 209 6.38 -1.42 23.69
C GLY A 209 5.39 -0.27 23.45
N THR A 210 5.71 0.67 22.56
CA THR A 210 4.86 1.85 22.29
C THR A 210 4.18 1.74 20.94
N MET A 211 2.84 1.74 20.94
CA MET A 211 2.04 1.76 19.72
C MET A 211 2.02 3.14 19.07
N ILE A 212 2.41 3.21 17.80
CA ILE A 212 2.09 4.35 16.94
C ILE A 212 0.63 4.17 16.47
N SER A 213 -0.26 5.08 16.82
CA SER A 213 -1.63 5.07 16.31
C SER A 213 -1.68 5.49 14.84
N PHE A 214 -2.78 5.19 14.14
CA PHE A 214 -2.99 5.66 12.77
C PHE A 214 -2.81 7.18 12.62
N ALA A 215 -3.41 7.96 13.53
CA ALA A 215 -3.25 9.41 13.58
C ALA A 215 -1.80 9.83 13.91
N GLY A 216 -1.13 9.11 14.81
CA GLY A 216 0.28 9.33 15.15
C GLY A 216 1.19 9.18 13.94
N TRP A 217 0.97 8.15 13.11
CA TRP A 217 1.70 7.99 11.85
C TRP A 217 1.45 9.17 10.91
N MET A 218 0.20 9.56 10.71
CA MET A 218 -0.14 10.67 9.82
C MET A 218 0.50 11.99 10.26
N LYS A 219 0.56 12.27 11.56
CA LYS A 219 1.23 13.46 12.12
C LYS A 219 2.72 13.50 11.75
N LEU A 220 3.38 12.34 11.69
CA LEU A 220 4.79 12.23 11.30
C LEU A 220 4.99 12.23 9.78
N ALA A 221 4.13 11.52 9.04
CA ALA A 221 4.31 11.26 7.62
C ALA A 221 3.76 12.38 6.70
N LEU A 222 2.64 13.01 7.05
CA LEU A 222 2.04 14.05 6.22
C LEU A 222 2.96 15.28 6.01
N PRO A 223 3.72 15.77 7.00
CA PRO A 223 4.71 16.82 6.75
C PRO A 223 5.72 16.45 5.67
N VAL A 224 6.20 15.20 5.67
CA VAL A 224 7.11 14.69 4.64
C VAL A 224 6.44 14.70 3.26
N VAL A 225 5.19 14.26 3.18
CA VAL A 225 4.39 14.31 1.94
C VAL A 225 4.22 15.75 1.45
N PHE A 226 3.88 16.69 2.34
CA PHE A 226 3.69 18.10 2.01
C PHE A 226 4.98 18.81 1.56
N ILE A 227 6.15 18.28 1.91
CA ILE A 227 7.44 18.78 1.43
C ILE A 227 7.84 18.10 0.11
N MET A 228 7.81 16.77 0.06
CA MET A 228 8.23 16.01 -1.12
C MET A 228 7.34 16.25 -2.34
N PHE A 229 6.02 16.41 -2.13
CA PHE A 229 5.06 16.56 -3.20
C PHE A 229 5.30 17.85 -4.04
N PRO A 230 5.39 19.06 -3.45
CA PRO A 230 5.71 20.27 -4.20
C PRO A 230 7.09 20.22 -4.86
N ILE A 231 8.11 19.67 -4.19
CA ILE A 231 9.47 19.54 -4.76
C ILE A 231 9.43 18.68 -6.02
N SER A 232 8.78 17.51 -5.95
CA SER A 232 8.62 16.62 -7.10
C SER A 232 7.87 17.31 -8.24
N TRP A 233 6.76 17.99 -7.92
CA TRP A 233 5.96 18.70 -8.91
C TRP A 233 6.74 19.82 -9.61
N LEU A 234 7.43 20.67 -8.85
CA LEU A 234 8.24 21.77 -9.40
C LEU A 234 9.36 21.23 -10.29
N TRP A 235 10.05 20.18 -9.86
CA TRP A 235 11.14 19.57 -10.61
C TRP A 235 10.66 18.92 -11.91
N LEU A 236 9.60 18.11 -11.86
CA LEU A 236 9.10 17.40 -13.03
C LEU A 236 8.44 18.33 -14.05
N THR A 237 7.87 19.44 -13.59
CA THR A 237 7.21 20.42 -14.47
C THR A 237 8.12 21.59 -14.91
N ARG A 238 9.38 21.62 -14.48
CA ARG A 238 10.31 22.76 -14.72
C ARG A 238 10.45 23.15 -16.19
N LYS A 239 10.46 22.19 -17.10
CA LYS A 239 10.57 22.41 -18.56
C LYS A 239 9.23 22.48 -19.29
N LEU A 240 8.10 22.35 -18.59
CA LEU A 240 6.78 22.46 -19.21
C LEU A 240 6.41 23.92 -19.44
N GLY A 241 6.12 24.25 -20.70
CA GLY A 241 5.58 25.54 -21.11
C GLY A 241 4.09 25.70 -20.80
N LYS A 242 3.50 26.80 -21.28
CA LYS A 242 2.05 27.05 -21.21
C LYS A 242 1.34 26.06 -22.15
N ALA A 243 0.59 25.10 -21.60
CA ALA A 243 -0.26 24.23 -22.41
C ALA A 243 -1.66 24.81 -22.55
N GLN A 244 -2.34 24.45 -23.64
CA GLN A 244 -3.73 24.83 -23.89
C GLN A 244 -4.69 24.14 -22.89
N PRO A 245 -5.85 24.74 -22.63
CA PRO A 245 -6.89 24.12 -21.81
C PRO A 245 -7.35 22.79 -22.44
N ILE A 246 -7.43 21.74 -21.62
CA ILE A 246 -7.82 20.39 -22.04
C ILE A 246 -9.24 20.11 -21.60
N LYS A 247 -10.02 19.46 -22.47
CA LYS A 247 -11.35 18.94 -22.12
C LYS A 247 -11.19 17.70 -21.24
N LEU A 248 -11.54 17.85 -19.97
CA LEU A 248 -11.55 16.76 -19.00
C LEU A 248 -12.86 15.97 -19.10
N PRO A 249 -12.84 14.65 -18.82
CA PRO A 249 -14.05 13.84 -18.85
C PRO A 249 -15.13 14.38 -17.91
N VAL A 250 -16.37 14.42 -18.40
CA VAL A 250 -17.53 14.87 -17.63
C VAL A 250 -18.00 13.73 -16.74
N LEU A 251 -18.33 14.05 -15.50
CA LEU A 251 -18.87 13.10 -14.53
C LEU A 251 -20.40 13.18 -14.55
N GLY A 252 -21.07 12.04 -14.68
CA GLY A 252 -22.52 11.94 -14.46
C GLY A 252 -22.90 12.10 -12.98
N PRO A 253 -24.18 11.90 -12.60
CA PRO A 253 -24.58 11.94 -11.19
C PRO A 253 -23.89 10.85 -10.37
N TRP A 254 -23.73 11.09 -9.07
CA TRP A 254 -23.22 10.09 -8.14
C TRP A 254 -24.15 8.89 -8.06
N ARG A 255 -23.60 7.70 -8.25
CA ARG A 255 -24.36 6.44 -8.13
C ARG A 255 -24.48 6.01 -6.67
N THR A 256 -25.46 5.17 -6.37
CA THR A 256 -25.79 4.76 -5.01
C THR A 256 -24.63 4.02 -4.34
N GLU A 257 -23.99 3.10 -5.06
CA GLU A 257 -22.82 2.36 -4.62
C GLU A 257 -21.62 3.27 -4.34
N GLU A 258 -21.41 4.30 -5.17
CA GLU A 258 -20.31 5.26 -4.99
C GLU A 258 -20.50 6.06 -3.70
N ARG A 259 -21.72 6.54 -3.45
CA ARG A 259 -22.04 7.29 -2.21
C ARG A 259 -21.89 6.41 -0.98
N ARG A 260 -22.45 5.20 -1.01
CA ARG A 260 -22.43 4.28 0.14
C ARG A 260 -21.00 3.83 0.50
N VAL A 261 -20.18 3.47 -0.48
CA VAL A 261 -18.76 3.15 -0.21
C VAL A 261 -18.02 4.37 0.35
N MET A 262 -18.24 5.57 -0.20
CA MET A 262 -17.61 6.78 0.32
C MET A 262 -18.02 7.08 1.77
N ILE A 263 -19.28 6.82 2.15
CA ILE A 263 -19.72 6.95 3.55
C ILE A 263 -18.92 6.01 4.45
N VAL A 264 -18.88 4.71 4.13
CA VAL A 264 -18.12 3.73 4.93
C VAL A 264 -16.64 4.11 5.02
N PHE A 265 -16.06 4.53 3.90
CA PHE A 265 -14.66 4.92 3.82
C PHE A 265 -14.35 6.16 4.68
N VAL A 266 -15.15 7.23 4.59
CA VAL A 266 -14.97 8.45 5.39
C VAL A 266 -15.19 8.17 6.86
N LEU A 267 -16.20 7.38 7.22
CA LEU A 267 -16.44 6.96 8.61
C LEU A 267 -15.26 6.14 9.15
N THR A 268 -14.69 5.25 8.35
CA THR A 268 -13.51 4.46 8.74
C THR A 268 -12.29 5.36 8.96
N ALA A 269 -12.02 6.28 8.02
CA ALA A 269 -10.92 7.23 8.14
C ALA A 269 -11.08 8.12 9.39
N ALA A 270 -12.28 8.63 9.64
CA ALA A 270 -12.59 9.38 10.86
C ALA A 270 -12.41 8.52 12.12
N ALA A 271 -12.86 7.27 12.11
CA ALA A 271 -12.68 6.34 13.22
C ALA A 271 -11.19 6.06 13.49
N TRP A 272 -10.33 5.94 12.47
CA TRP A 272 -8.89 5.81 12.69
C TRP A 272 -8.25 7.09 13.24
N ILE A 273 -8.57 8.25 12.65
CA ILE A 273 -7.97 9.54 13.04
C ILE A 273 -8.36 9.90 14.48
N PHE A 274 -9.64 9.72 14.84
CA PHE A 274 -10.17 10.15 16.13
C PHE A 274 -10.20 9.03 17.18
N ARG A 275 -9.52 7.89 16.96
CA ARG A 275 -9.55 6.74 17.88
C ARG A 275 -9.03 7.09 19.26
N LYS A 276 -7.79 7.58 19.31
CA LYS A 276 -7.10 8.00 20.54
C LYS A 276 -6.95 9.53 20.67
N ASP A 277 -7.15 10.24 19.57
CA ASP A 277 -6.99 11.70 19.50
C ASP A 277 -8.36 12.40 19.32
N PRO A 278 -8.56 13.61 19.88
CA PRO A 278 -7.83 14.21 21.01
C PRO A 278 -8.24 13.58 22.36
N SER A 279 -7.34 13.61 23.35
CA SER A 279 -7.62 13.29 24.76
C SER A 279 -8.28 11.92 25.02
N GLY A 280 -7.84 10.87 24.33
CA GLY A 280 -8.40 9.51 24.44
C GLY A 280 -9.39 9.17 23.32
N GLY A 281 -9.82 10.16 22.53
CA GLY A 281 -10.66 9.97 21.35
C GLY A 281 -11.97 9.23 21.63
N TRP A 282 -12.61 8.69 20.58
CA TRP A 282 -13.85 7.94 20.78
C TRP A 282 -13.65 6.63 21.56
N SER A 283 -12.46 6.03 21.52
CA SER A 283 -12.19 4.79 22.27
C SER A 283 -12.21 4.99 23.78
N GLY A 284 -11.73 6.16 24.25
CA GLY A 284 -11.84 6.57 25.64
C GLY A 284 -13.28 6.91 26.03
N LEU A 285 -14.03 7.60 25.15
CA LEU A 285 -15.42 7.98 25.41
C LEU A 285 -16.34 6.78 25.66
N ILE A 286 -16.14 5.68 24.93
CA ILE A 286 -16.93 4.46 25.08
C ILE A 286 -16.28 3.45 26.05
N ASN A 287 -15.20 3.83 26.74
CA ASN A 287 -14.42 2.98 27.63
C ASN A 287 -14.02 1.63 27.00
N ALA A 288 -13.50 1.66 25.77
CA ALA A 288 -13.09 0.46 25.02
C ALA A 288 -11.57 0.45 24.77
N PRO A 289 -10.73 0.27 25.82
CA PRO A 289 -9.27 0.34 25.71
C PRO A 289 -8.67 -0.78 24.84
N GLY A 290 -9.37 -1.91 24.69
CA GLY A 290 -8.93 -3.03 23.86
C GLY A 290 -9.10 -2.83 22.35
N VAL A 291 -9.69 -1.72 21.91
CA VAL A 291 -9.97 -1.48 20.49
C VAL A 291 -8.73 -0.96 19.76
N GLY A 292 -8.24 -1.75 18.82
CA GLY A 292 -7.11 -1.42 17.95
C GLY A 292 -7.53 -0.82 16.60
N ASP A 293 -6.56 -0.38 15.81
CA ASP A 293 -6.80 0.11 14.45
C ASP A 293 -7.28 -1.02 13.51
N SER A 294 -6.84 -2.26 13.75
CA SER A 294 -7.33 -3.45 13.04
C SER A 294 -8.81 -3.75 13.32
N THR A 295 -9.29 -3.50 14.55
CA THR A 295 -10.71 -3.64 14.91
C THR A 295 -11.58 -2.71 14.08
N VAL A 296 -11.17 -1.44 13.94
CA VAL A 296 -11.87 -0.45 13.10
C VAL A 296 -11.94 -0.93 11.65
N ALA A 297 -10.82 -1.44 11.12
CA ALA A 297 -10.74 -1.95 9.76
C ALA A 297 -11.71 -3.12 9.53
N LEU A 298 -11.75 -4.09 10.45
CA LEU A 298 -12.60 -5.28 10.32
C LEU A 298 -14.10 -4.96 10.52
N VAL A 299 -14.45 -4.00 11.38
CA VAL A 299 -15.83 -3.49 11.48
C VAL A 299 -16.26 -2.84 10.17
N ALA A 300 -15.39 -2.05 9.55
CA ALA A 300 -15.68 -1.45 8.24
C ALA A 300 -15.86 -2.51 7.14
N VAL A 301 -15.04 -3.57 7.16
CA VAL A 301 -15.21 -4.72 6.26
C VAL A 301 -16.58 -5.37 6.44
N MET A 302 -16.99 -5.62 7.67
CA MET A 302 -18.32 -6.19 7.96
C MET A 302 -19.43 -5.26 7.43
N ALA A 303 -19.31 -3.96 7.64
CA ALA A 303 -20.27 -2.99 7.09
C ALA A 303 -20.35 -3.06 5.56
N LEU A 304 -19.22 -3.22 4.86
CA LEU A 304 -19.21 -3.38 3.40
C LEU A 304 -19.85 -4.69 2.91
N PHE A 305 -19.69 -5.78 3.66
CA PHE A 305 -20.30 -7.07 3.35
C PHE A 305 -21.80 -7.09 3.62
N VAL A 306 -22.30 -6.26 4.53
CA VAL A 306 -23.72 -6.20 4.89
C VAL A 306 -24.48 -5.15 4.08
N TRP A 307 -23.89 -4.00 3.79
CA TRP A 307 -24.59 -2.90 3.14
C TRP A 307 -24.83 -3.18 1.65
N PRO A 308 -26.08 -3.14 1.16
CA PRO A 308 -26.38 -3.30 -0.27
C PRO A 308 -25.76 -2.20 -1.13
N ASN A 309 -25.37 -2.53 -2.35
CA ASN A 309 -24.86 -1.59 -3.36
C ASN A 309 -25.98 -0.87 -4.15
N GLY A 310 -27.24 -1.31 -4.02
CA GLY A 310 -28.38 -0.76 -4.75
C GLY A 310 -28.73 -1.49 -6.06
N HIS A 311 -27.97 -2.53 -6.41
CA HIS A 311 -28.12 -3.34 -7.63
C HIS A 311 -28.12 -4.85 -7.31
N GLY A 312 -28.76 -5.25 -6.21
CA GLY A 312 -28.93 -6.67 -5.83
C GLY A 312 -27.69 -7.37 -5.25
N ASN A 313 -26.58 -6.66 -5.02
CA ASN A 313 -25.39 -7.18 -4.34
C ASN A 313 -24.99 -6.26 -3.17
N ASN A 314 -23.98 -6.65 -2.40
CA ASN A 314 -23.41 -5.79 -1.34
C ASN A 314 -22.21 -4.97 -1.85
N LEU A 315 -21.81 -3.94 -1.09
CA LEU A 315 -20.69 -3.06 -1.44
C LEU A 315 -19.40 -3.86 -1.61
N LEU A 316 -19.22 -4.92 -0.82
CA LEU A 316 -18.18 -5.92 -1.00
C LEU A 316 -18.80 -7.33 -1.09
N ASP A 317 -18.23 -8.16 -1.95
CA ASP A 317 -18.57 -9.59 -2.04
C ASP A 317 -17.29 -10.42 -2.02
N TRP A 318 -17.43 -11.72 -1.75
CA TRP A 318 -16.26 -12.59 -1.62
C TRP A 318 -15.52 -12.78 -2.95
N LYS A 319 -16.22 -12.70 -4.09
CA LYS A 319 -15.60 -12.76 -5.43
C LYS A 319 -14.64 -11.58 -5.65
N THR A 320 -14.95 -10.42 -5.09
CA THR A 320 -14.12 -9.22 -5.10
C THR A 320 -13.00 -9.34 -4.06
N ALA A 321 -13.28 -9.84 -2.85
CA ALA A 321 -12.28 -10.04 -1.80
C ALA A 321 -11.17 -11.03 -2.21
N LYS A 322 -11.49 -12.05 -3.01
CA LYS A 322 -10.49 -12.98 -3.60
C LYS A 322 -9.43 -12.27 -4.45
N LYS A 323 -9.68 -11.06 -4.95
CA LYS A 323 -8.74 -10.29 -5.79
C LYS A 323 -7.75 -9.44 -4.98
N ILE A 324 -7.79 -9.50 -3.66
CA ILE A 324 -6.81 -8.84 -2.79
C ILE A 324 -5.43 -9.48 -3.00
N PRO A 325 -4.34 -8.70 -2.93
CA PRO A 325 -2.99 -9.24 -2.98
C PRO A 325 -2.63 -9.98 -1.67
N TRP A 326 -3.21 -11.17 -1.45
CA TRP A 326 -3.02 -11.99 -0.25
C TRP A 326 -1.56 -12.29 0.06
N GLY A 327 -0.70 -12.36 -0.97
CA GLY A 327 0.73 -12.56 -0.78
C GLY A 327 1.43 -11.45 -0.01
N ILE A 328 0.90 -10.22 0.04
CA ILE A 328 1.49 -9.12 0.83
C ILE A 328 1.24 -9.31 2.33
N LEU A 329 0.24 -10.12 2.69
CA LEU A 329 -0.09 -10.41 4.09
C LEU A 329 0.81 -11.51 4.70
N LEU A 330 1.62 -12.18 3.87
CA LEU A 330 2.58 -13.22 4.25
C LEU A 330 4.01 -12.64 4.30
#